data_AF-A0A7X3TNU5-F1
#
_entry.id   AF-A0A7X3TNU5-F1
#
_cell.length_a   1.000
_cell.length_b   1.000
_cell.length_c   1.000
_cell.angle_alpha   90.00
_cell.angle_beta   90.00
_cell.angle_gamma   90.00
#
_symmetry.space_group_name_H-M   'P 1'
#
loop_
_entity.id
_entity.type
_entity.pdbx_description
1 polymer ?
#
loop_
_entity_poly.entity_id
_entity_poly.type
_entity_poly.pdbx_seq_one_letter_code
_entity_poly.pdbx_strand_id
1 'polypeptide(L)'
;RGDVVLMSRFTPHRSTPNYSDQCRWSLDLRYQPIGQHTGRTGHPDFVARSRRDPSSELTDYEEWCHLWIDAFENPRGVVAHRGE
;
A
#
# COMPACT_ATOMS: atom_id res chain seq x y z
N ARG A 1 11.09 18.16 1.97
CA ARG A 1 10.73 16.71 1.99
C ARG A 1 9.23 16.64 2.28
N GLY A 2 8.49 15.79 1.57
CA GLY A 2 7.03 15.71 1.70
C GLY A 2 6.26 15.85 0.39
N ASP A 3 6.97 16.03 -0.73
CA ASP A 3 6.34 16.08 -2.05
C ASP A 3 5.74 14.73 -2.42
N VAL A 4 4.68 14.78 -3.23
CA VAL A 4 3.94 13.61 -3.68
C VAL A 4 4.00 13.52 -5.19
N VAL A 5 4.27 12.31 -5.69
CA VAL A 5 4.14 11.97 -7.11
C VAL A 5 3.01 10.96 -7.25
N LEU A 6 1.97 11.33 -8.01
CA LEU A 6 0.87 10.44 -8.37
C LEU A 6 1.10 9.95 -9.81
N MET A 7 1.04 8.63 -10.01
CA MET A 7 1.21 8.02 -11.33
C MET A 7 0.23 6.88 -11.54
N SER A 8 -0.05 6.56 -12.80
CA SER A 8 -0.89 5.42 -13.17
C SER A 8 -0.15 4.11 -12.89
N ARG A 9 -0.90 3.04 -12.59
CA ARG A 9 -0.35 1.67 -12.49
C ARG A 9 0.33 1.18 -13.77
N PHE A 10 0.06 1.83 -14.91
CA PHE A 10 0.65 1.50 -16.21
C PHE A 10 1.81 2.41 -16.60
N THR A 11 2.17 3.40 -15.79
CA THR A 11 3.31 4.27 -16.06
C THR A 11 4.61 3.48 -15.89
N PRO A 12 5.42 3.27 -16.96
CA PRO A 12 6.74 2.66 -16.81
C PRO A 12 7.64 3.59 -16.00
N HIS A 13 8.30 3.06 -14.97
CA HIS A 13 9.18 3.84 -14.11
C HIS A 13 10.33 2.98 -13.59
N ARG A 14 11.47 3.63 -13.32
CA ARG A 14 12.64 3.05 -12.65
C ARG A 14 13.42 4.14 -11.94
N SER A 15 14.18 3.74 -10.92
CA SER A 15 15.23 4.57 -10.34
C SER A 15 16.59 4.28 -10.98
N THR A 16 17.54 5.19 -10.76
CA THR A 16 18.97 4.99 -10.97
C THR A 16 19.65 4.75 -9.62
N PRO A 17 20.87 4.18 -9.60
CA PRO A 17 21.66 4.08 -8.38
C PRO A 17 21.90 5.46 -7.74
N ASN A 18 21.92 5.50 -6.41
CA ASN A 18 22.23 6.70 -5.64
C ASN A 18 23.73 6.76 -5.34
N TYR A 19 24.43 7.72 -5.94
CA TYR A 19 25.87 7.96 -5.73
C TYR A 19 26.17 9.12 -4.76
N SER A 20 25.15 9.70 -4.12
CA SER A 20 25.33 10.75 -3.12
C SER A 20 25.64 10.17 -1.74
N ASP A 21 26.12 11.02 -0.84
CA ASP A 21 26.29 10.75 0.59
C ASP A 21 24.98 10.89 1.39
N GLN A 22 23.84 11.09 0.70
CA GLN A 22 22.54 11.28 1.32
C GLN A 22 21.58 10.13 1.05
N CYS A 23 20.78 9.80 2.05
CA CYS A 23 19.74 8.79 1.91
C CYS A 23 18.47 9.36 1.25
N ARG A 24 17.98 8.69 0.19
CA ARG A 24 16.67 8.95 -0.44
C ARG A 24 15.66 7.91 0.06
N TRP A 25 14.71 8.33 0.88
CA TRP A 25 13.56 7.50 1.28
C TRP A 25 12.33 7.89 0.45
N SER A 26 11.59 6.89 -0.01
CA SER A 26 10.27 7.04 -0.64
C SER A 26 9.32 6.00 -0.09
N LEU A 27 8.05 6.38 0.08
CA LEU A 27 6.96 5.48 0.46
C LEU A 27 6.01 5.35 -0.73
N ASP A 28 5.75 4.11 -1.15
CA ASP A 28 4.86 3.80 -2.27
C ASP A 28 3.51 3.29 -1.75
N LEU A 29 2.46 4.09 -1.93
CA LEU A 29 1.08 3.72 -1.62
C LEU A 29 0.34 3.31 -2.90
N ARG A 30 -0.48 2.26 -2.83
CA ARG A 30 -1.27 1.77 -3.96
C ARG A 30 -2.75 1.74 -3.63
N TYR A 31 -3.51 2.62 -4.26
CA TYR A 31 -4.97 2.65 -4.17
C TYR A 31 -5.60 1.78 -5.25
N GLN A 32 -6.68 1.10 -4.89
CA GLN A 32 -7.40 0.19 -5.78
C GLN A 32 -8.91 0.38 -5.60
N PRO A 33 -9.72 0.18 -6.65
CA PRO A 33 -11.17 0.27 -6.52
C PRO A 33 -11.70 -0.77 -5.53
N ILE A 34 -12.66 -0.36 -4.70
CA ILE A 34 -13.33 -1.23 -3.73
C ILE A 34 -13.96 -2.43 -4.45
N GLY A 35 -13.75 -3.64 -3.92
CA GLY A 35 -14.29 -4.89 -4.46
C GLY A 35 -13.45 -5.53 -5.56
N GLN A 36 -12.32 -4.94 -5.96
CA GLN A 36 -11.38 -5.59 -6.89
C GLN A 36 -10.30 -6.36 -6.13
N HIS A 37 -9.92 -7.52 -6.66
CA HIS A 37 -8.84 -8.32 -6.10
C HIS A 37 -7.50 -7.60 -6.17
N THR A 38 -6.80 -7.54 -5.04
CA THR A 38 -5.52 -6.82 -4.90
C THR A 38 -4.31 -7.59 -5.44
N GLY A 39 -4.47 -8.90 -5.70
CA GLY A 39 -3.38 -9.82 -6.04
C GLY A 39 -2.38 -10.05 -4.89
N ARG A 40 -2.67 -9.51 -3.69
CA ARG A 40 -1.84 -9.58 -2.49
C ARG A 40 -2.75 -9.84 -1.29
N THR A 41 -3.26 -11.06 -1.21
CA THR A 41 -4.29 -11.44 -0.22
C THR A 41 -3.73 -11.66 1.18
N GLY A 42 -2.41 -11.56 1.37
CA GLY A 42 -1.79 -11.61 2.71
C GLY A 42 -1.41 -10.28 3.32
N HIS A 43 -1.78 -9.17 2.70
CA HIS A 43 -1.76 -7.86 3.36
C HIS A 43 -3.20 -7.48 3.74
N PRO A 44 -3.39 -6.62 4.76
CA PRO A 44 -4.72 -6.16 5.11
C PRO A 44 -5.30 -5.32 3.96
N ASP A 45 -6.61 -5.46 3.76
CA ASP A 45 -7.40 -4.58 2.91
C ASP A 45 -8.41 -3.82 3.76
N PHE A 46 -8.59 -2.54 3.42
CA PHE A 46 -9.51 -1.66 4.10
C PHE A 46 -9.93 -0.53 3.15
N VAL A 47 -11.09 0.07 3.41
CA VAL A 47 -11.59 1.18 2.60
C VAL A 47 -10.90 2.46 3.06
N ALA A 48 -10.06 3.03 2.21
CA ALA A 48 -9.40 4.32 2.49
C ALA A 48 -10.32 5.53 2.21
N ARG A 49 -11.29 5.39 1.29
CA ARG A 49 -12.27 6.44 0.96
C ARG A 49 -13.47 5.86 0.20
N SER A 50 -14.69 6.28 0.56
CA SER A 50 -15.93 5.92 -0.12
C SER A 50 -16.94 7.08 -0.05
N ARG A 51 -17.30 7.64 -1.22
CA ARG A 51 -18.37 8.65 -1.29
C ARG A 51 -19.77 8.07 -1.15
N ARG A 52 -19.94 6.78 -1.46
CA ARG A 52 -21.23 6.08 -1.41
C ARG A 52 -21.56 5.64 0.01
N ASP A 53 -20.54 5.24 0.76
CA ASP A 53 -20.66 4.73 2.12
C ASP A 53 -19.48 5.24 2.97
N PRO A 54 -19.52 6.50 3.45
CA PRO A 54 -18.43 7.06 4.25
C PRO A 54 -18.20 6.32 5.58
N SER A 55 -19.22 5.64 6.12
CA SER A 55 -19.08 4.83 7.34
C SER A 55 -18.21 3.59 7.16
N SER A 56 -17.96 3.14 5.93
CA SER A 56 -17.05 2.03 5.65
C SER A 56 -15.57 2.41 5.72
N GLU A 57 -15.23 3.70 5.77
CA GLU A 57 -13.84 4.17 5.75
C GLU A 57 -13.10 3.85 7.05
N LEU A 58 -11.92 3.25 6.95
CA LEU A 58 -11.04 3.06 8.10
C LEU A 58 -10.41 4.41 8.48
N THR A 59 -10.80 4.94 9.63
CA THR A 59 -10.33 6.23 10.16
C THR A 59 -9.58 6.10 11.48
N ASP A 60 -9.61 4.91 12.09
CA ASP A 60 -8.92 4.60 13.34
C ASP A 60 -7.48 4.15 13.05
N TYR A 61 -6.53 4.87 13.65
CA TYR A 61 -5.10 4.59 13.51
C TYR A 61 -4.66 3.31 14.26
N GLU A 62 -5.22 3.07 15.44
CA GLU A 62 -4.85 1.91 16.25
C GLU A 62 -5.33 0.63 15.56
N GLU A 63 -6.54 0.65 14.99
CA GLU A 63 -7.05 -0.45 14.20
C GLU A 63 -6.22 -0.67 12.92
N TRP A 64 -5.81 0.41 12.24
CA TRP A 64 -4.89 0.29 11.10
C TRP A 64 -3.58 -0.41 11.50
N CYS A 65 -2.96 -0.03 12.63
CA CYS A 65 -1.77 -0.70 13.14
C CYS A 65 -2.03 -2.17 13.44
N HIS A 66 -3.14 -2.48 14.10
CA HIS A 66 -3.52 -3.83 14.47
C HIS A 66 -3.69 -4.74 13.24
N LEU A 67 -4.37 -4.26 12.19
CA LEU A 67 -4.54 -5.01 10.93
C LEU A 67 -3.20 -5.39 10.28
N TRP A 68 -2.21 -4.49 10.33
CA TRP A 68 -0.88 -4.79 9.80
C TRP A 68 -0.10 -5.77 10.68
N ILE A 69 -0.14 -5.58 11.99
CA ILE A 69 0.51 -6.52 12.94
C ILE A 69 -0.09 -7.91 12.76
N ASP A 70 -1.42 -8.04 12.75
CA ASP A 70 -2.11 -9.33 12.52
C ASP A 70 -1.71 -9.95 11.19
N ALA A 71 -1.66 -9.18 10.09
CA ALA A 71 -1.27 -9.72 8.79
C ALA A 71 0.16 -10.27 8.77
N PHE A 72 1.09 -9.69 9.54
CA PHE A 72 2.47 -10.16 9.64
C PHE A 72 2.63 -11.34 10.60
N GLU A 73 1.93 -11.31 11.74
CA GLU A 73 2.01 -12.37 12.76
C GLU A 73 1.18 -13.60 12.39
N ASN A 74 0.06 -13.39 11.69
CA ASN A 74 -0.91 -14.41 11.28
C ASN A 74 -1.10 -14.39 9.75
N PRO A 75 -0.06 -14.71 8.96
CA PRO A 75 -0.11 -14.60 7.51
C PRO A 75 -1.19 -15.52 6.92
N ARG A 76 -2.10 -14.90 6.17
CA ARG A 76 -3.17 -15.59 5.41
C ARG A 76 -3.00 -15.28 3.93
N GLY A 77 -3.50 -16.13 3.05
CA GLY A 77 -3.44 -15.87 1.61
C GLY A 77 -2.01 -15.88 1.03
N VAL A 78 -1.80 -15.13 -0.05
CA VAL A 78 -0.54 -15.15 -0.82
C VAL A 78 0.08 -13.77 -0.83
N VAL A 79 1.31 -13.69 -0.31
CA VAL A 79 2.21 -12.54 -0.48
C VAL A 79 3.22 -12.89 -1.57
N ALA A 80 2.78 -12.80 -2.82
CA ALA A 80 3.71 -12.92 -3.94
C ALA A 80 4.48 -11.60 -4.05
N HIS A 81 5.72 -11.59 -3.58
CA HIS A 81 6.72 -10.79 -4.27
C HIS A 81 6.85 -11.41 -5.67
N ARG A 82 6.89 -10.61 -6.74
CA ARG A 82 7.47 -11.10 -7.99
C ARG A 82 8.94 -11.35 -7.69
N GLY A 83 9.24 -12.51 -7.11
CA GLY A 83 10.56 -13.11 -7.11
C GLY A 83 10.87 -13.52 -8.54
N GLU A 84 12.12 -13.34 -8.90
CA GLU A 84 12.70 -13.77 -10.18
C GLU A 84 12.39 -15.23 -10.52
#